data_AF-A0A4R5U3R6-F1
#
_entry.id   AF-A0A4R5U3R6-F1
#
_cell.length_a   1.000
_cell.length_b   1.000
_cell.length_c   1.000
_cell.angle_alpha   90.00
_cell.angle_beta   90.00
_cell.angle_gamma   90.00
#
_symmetry.space_group_name_H-M   'P 1'
#
loop_
_entity.id
_entity.type
_entity.pdbx_description
1 polymer ?
#
loop_
_entity_poly.entity_id
_entity_poly.type
_entity_poly.pdbx_seq_one_letter_code
_entity_poly.pdbx_strand_id
1 'polypeptide(L)'
;MSRYLLFAACVAGLLLSLGLALHSTVWIWPALLFGVLTAVGLGDLLQRKATLRRNYPLLAHFRYGFEAIRPEIRQYFIEDDLAEVPFSREQRALVYQRSKGVMDVVPFGSAHDPYGVDYEWINHSMVPRHAESHDFRVAIGGTAATRYQASVLNISAMSFGSLSANAIRALNAGARRGGFFHDTGEGSISSYHREHGGDLVWEIGSGYFGCRDDSGRFDATRFKDNACDPQVKMIELKLSQGAKPGKGGMLPAAKVTEEIAKARGIPVGKDCLSPAAHPEFSTPLGMLEFMARLRELSGGKPTGFKLAVGHPWEWFGVAKAMQESGIVPDFIVVDGAEGGTGAAPAEFINHVGLPMHEALMLVHNTLVGLDLRDRVRIGAAGKVTGAFEVARTLAMGADWCNAARAFMFALGCIQSRTCHNDHCPTGVATQDPKRWRALDVEDKATRVFNYHQNTLRALRDLLGAAGLEHPSQIGPEHILRRVSPTEVRSLASLYRFVKPGELLDHIPEHRVFQQFWAQSRSDSFHAPVRVAAMREAKRH
;
A
#
# COMPACT_ATOMS: atom_id res chain seq x y z
N MET A 1 1.28 18.94 -24.74
CA MET A 1 1.86 20.25 -24.35
C MET A 1 3.19 20.02 -23.64
N SER A 2 4.29 20.64 -24.10
CA SER A 2 5.58 20.54 -23.42
C SER A 2 5.52 21.21 -22.05
N ARG A 3 6.07 20.55 -21.01
CA ARG A 3 5.99 20.97 -19.60
C ARG A 3 6.55 22.36 -19.32
N TYR A 4 7.54 22.77 -20.12
CA TYR A 4 8.25 24.04 -20.00
C TYR A 4 7.82 25.07 -21.05
N LEU A 5 6.84 24.74 -21.91
CA LEU A 5 6.45 25.59 -23.03
C LEU A 5 5.98 26.97 -22.59
N LEU A 6 5.11 27.02 -21.56
CA LEU A 6 4.60 28.30 -21.05
C LEU A 6 5.73 29.16 -20.48
N PHE A 7 6.63 28.57 -19.70
CA PHE A 7 7.79 29.27 -19.18
C PHE A 7 8.72 29.77 -20.28
N ALA A 8 9.03 28.92 -21.27
CA ALA A 8 9.83 29.31 -22.42
C ALA A 8 9.17 30.43 -23.24
N ALA A 9 7.85 30.40 -23.41
CA ALA A 9 7.09 31.46 -24.06
C ALA A 9 7.15 32.77 -23.26
N CYS A 10 7.09 32.73 -21.93
CA CYS A 10 7.28 33.92 -21.09
C CYS A 10 8.69 34.49 -21.20
N VAL A 11 9.73 33.65 -21.23
CA VAL A 11 11.12 34.09 -21.44
C VAL A 11 11.29 34.71 -22.84
N ALA A 12 10.77 34.07 -23.88
CA ALA A 12 10.81 34.61 -25.24
C ALA A 12 10.04 35.94 -25.35
N GLY A 13 8.86 36.02 -24.72
CA GLY A 13 8.06 37.25 -24.64
C GLY A 13 8.78 38.37 -23.91
N LEU A 14 9.51 38.06 -22.83
CA LEU A 14 10.37 39.02 -22.13
C LEU A 14 11.47 39.56 -23.03
N LEU A 15 12.23 38.67 -23.69
CA LEU A 15 13.32 39.07 -24.58
C LEU A 15 12.83 39.90 -25.77
N LEU A 16 11.71 39.50 -26.38
CA LEU A 16 11.09 40.24 -27.48
C LEU A 16 10.62 41.62 -27.02
N SER A 17 9.94 41.70 -25.88
CA SER A 17 9.42 42.97 -25.35
C SER A 17 10.56 43.92 -24.97
N LEU A 18 11.66 43.42 -24.39
CA LEU A 18 12.85 44.22 -24.11
C LEU A 18 13.51 44.74 -25.38
N GLY A 19 13.61 43.92 -26.44
CA GLY A 19 14.13 44.36 -27.74
C GLY A 19 13.26 45.44 -28.41
N LEU A 20 11.94 45.31 -28.32
CA LEU A 20 11.00 46.29 -28.85
C LEU A 20 10.90 47.56 -27.99
N ALA A 21 11.18 47.46 -26.69
CA ALA A 21 11.24 48.61 -25.78
C ALA A 21 12.35 49.61 -26.14
N LEU A 22 13.38 49.17 -26.87
CA LEU A 22 14.41 50.06 -27.44
C LEU A 22 13.85 51.00 -28.52
N HIS A 23 12.72 50.63 -29.14
CA HIS A 23 12.09 51.40 -30.22
C HIS A 23 10.85 52.17 -29.76
N SER A 24 10.11 51.65 -28.77
CA SER A 24 8.94 52.33 -28.21
C SER A 24 8.74 51.98 -26.73
N THR A 25 8.51 52.99 -25.91
CA THR A 25 8.32 52.86 -24.45
C THR A 25 7.07 52.06 -24.06
N VAL A 26 6.11 51.87 -24.96
CA VAL A 26 4.89 51.07 -24.71
C VAL A 26 5.24 49.61 -24.40
N TRP A 27 6.33 49.09 -24.97
CA TRP A 27 6.77 47.70 -24.75
C TRP A 27 7.37 47.44 -23.36
N ILE A 28 7.57 48.47 -22.55
CA ILE A 28 8.00 48.33 -21.15
C ILE A 28 6.94 47.57 -20.32
N TRP A 29 5.64 47.79 -20.57
CA TRP A 29 4.57 47.12 -19.82
C TRP A 29 4.52 45.59 -20.08
N PRO A 30 4.51 45.11 -21.34
CA PRO A 30 4.70 43.69 -21.62
C PRO A 30 6.02 43.13 -21.06
N ALA A 31 7.12 43.88 -21.14
CA ALA A 31 8.40 43.45 -20.58
C ALA A 31 8.33 43.25 -19.07
N LEU A 32 7.67 44.15 -18.33
CA LEU A 32 7.44 43.99 -16.89
C LEU A 32 6.58 42.76 -16.59
N LEU A 33 5.47 42.57 -17.31
CA LEU A 33 4.58 41.42 -17.13
C LEU A 33 5.33 40.09 -17.36
N PHE A 34 5.99 39.95 -18.51
CA PHE A 34 6.77 38.75 -18.81
C PHE A 34 7.99 38.60 -17.90
N GLY A 35 8.55 39.71 -17.41
CA GLY A 35 9.63 39.73 -16.42
C GLY A 35 9.20 39.12 -15.09
N VAL A 36 8.06 39.56 -14.55
CA VAL A 36 7.47 39.00 -13.33
C VAL A 36 7.15 37.52 -13.50
N LEU A 37 6.49 37.13 -14.60
CA LEU A 37 6.18 35.72 -14.89
C LEU A 37 7.46 34.88 -15.02
N THR A 38 8.49 35.39 -15.68
CA THR A 38 9.78 34.71 -15.78
C THR A 38 10.44 34.54 -14.41
N ALA A 39 10.40 35.56 -13.56
CA ALA A 39 10.92 35.48 -12.19
C ALA A 39 10.17 34.44 -11.34
N VAL A 40 8.84 34.41 -11.43
CA VAL A 40 8.02 33.38 -10.75
C VAL A 40 8.35 31.98 -11.27
N GLY A 41 8.48 31.80 -12.59
CA GLY A 41 8.86 30.53 -13.20
C GLY A 41 10.26 30.07 -12.81
N LEU A 42 11.22 31.00 -12.67
CA LEU A 42 12.56 30.68 -12.15
C LEU A 42 12.49 30.25 -10.67
N GLY A 43 11.69 30.95 -9.85
CA GLY A 43 11.41 30.55 -8.48
C GLY A 43 10.79 29.15 -8.37
N ASP A 44 9.89 28.80 -9.29
CA ASP A 44 9.27 27.47 -9.37
C ASP A 44 10.29 26.35 -9.60
N LEU A 45 11.31 26.60 -10.42
CA LEU A 45 12.36 25.65 -10.77
C LEU A 45 13.38 25.46 -9.64
N LEU A 46 13.71 26.54 -8.92
CA LEU A 46 14.75 26.55 -7.89
C LEU A 46 14.29 26.00 -6.52
N GLN A 47 13.02 26.20 -6.16
CA GLN A 47 12.48 25.71 -4.89
C GLN A 47 12.42 24.17 -4.83
N ARG A 48 12.47 23.59 -3.63
CA ARG A 48 12.55 22.12 -3.43
C ARG A 48 11.28 21.45 -2.90
N LYS A 49 10.34 22.22 -2.34
CA LYS A 49 9.15 21.71 -1.62
C LYS A 49 8.04 21.19 -2.56
N ALA A 50 7.71 21.96 -3.59
CA ALA A 50 6.59 21.68 -4.48
C ALA A 50 7.05 21.04 -5.81
N THR A 51 7.08 19.71 -5.86
CA THR A 51 7.52 18.95 -7.05
C THR A 51 6.73 19.28 -8.31
N LEU A 52 5.42 19.51 -8.21
CA LEU A 52 4.59 19.85 -9.37
C LEU A 52 4.99 21.19 -9.99
N ARG A 53 5.34 22.20 -9.18
CA ARG A 53 5.79 23.53 -9.66
C ARG A 53 7.13 23.42 -10.40
N ARG A 54 8.05 22.61 -9.90
CA ARG A 54 9.34 22.35 -10.59
C ARG A 54 9.14 21.64 -11.92
N ASN A 55 8.18 20.71 -11.99
CA ASN A 55 7.91 19.97 -13.21
C ASN A 55 7.07 20.74 -14.24
N TYR A 56 6.28 21.72 -13.80
CA TYR A 56 5.36 22.51 -14.61
C TYR A 56 5.38 23.99 -14.13
N PRO A 57 6.50 24.71 -14.35
CA PRO A 57 6.63 26.10 -13.90
C PRO A 57 5.53 26.95 -14.54
N LEU A 58 4.96 27.88 -13.76
CA LEU A 58 3.78 28.70 -14.10
C LEU A 58 2.47 27.91 -14.23
N LEU A 59 2.46 26.81 -15.00
CA LEU A 59 1.26 26.00 -15.23
C LEU A 59 0.67 25.41 -13.94
N ALA A 60 1.51 25.01 -13.00
CA ALA A 60 1.05 24.46 -11.73
C ALA A 60 0.26 25.48 -10.88
N HIS A 61 0.48 26.79 -11.05
CA HIS A 61 -0.24 27.82 -10.30
C HIS A 61 -1.71 27.91 -10.70
N PHE A 62 -2.06 27.65 -11.97
CA PHE A 62 -3.47 27.56 -12.37
C PHE A 62 -4.19 26.48 -11.58
N ARG A 63 -3.57 25.30 -11.44
CA ARG A 63 -4.14 24.22 -10.63
C ARG A 63 -4.36 24.68 -9.19
N TYR A 64 -3.35 25.25 -8.54
CA TYR A 64 -3.48 25.67 -7.14
C TYR A 64 -4.48 26.81 -6.96
N GLY A 65 -4.58 27.74 -7.92
CA GLY A 65 -5.60 28.78 -7.94
C GLY A 65 -7.01 28.21 -8.04
N PHE A 66 -7.23 27.30 -9.00
CA PHE A 66 -8.52 26.59 -9.09
C PHE A 66 -8.80 25.73 -7.86
N GLU A 67 -7.78 25.11 -7.26
CA GLU A 67 -7.92 24.31 -6.04
C GLU A 67 -8.27 25.17 -4.81
N ALA A 68 -7.79 26.43 -4.76
CA ALA A 68 -8.09 27.38 -3.70
C ALA A 68 -9.51 27.96 -3.79
N ILE A 69 -10.01 28.23 -5.00
CA ILE A 69 -11.38 28.77 -5.26
C ILE A 69 -12.43 27.64 -5.33
N ARG A 70 -11.97 26.37 -5.35
CA ARG A 70 -12.84 25.20 -5.48
C ARG A 70 -13.86 25.06 -4.34
N PRO A 71 -13.52 25.25 -3.04
CA PRO A 71 -14.51 25.12 -1.96
C PRO A 71 -15.73 26.01 -2.19
N GLU A 72 -15.51 27.26 -2.60
CA GLU A 72 -16.55 28.23 -2.91
C GLU A 72 -17.34 27.78 -4.15
N ILE A 73 -16.65 27.39 -5.23
CA ILE A 73 -17.33 26.88 -6.44
C ILE A 73 -18.19 25.65 -6.12
N ARG A 74 -17.73 24.74 -5.27
CA ARG A 74 -18.48 23.53 -4.91
C ARG A 74 -19.66 23.81 -4.01
N GLN A 75 -19.45 24.60 -2.95
CA GLN A 75 -20.49 24.97 -1.99
C GLN A 75 -21.71 25.58 -2.69
N TYR A 76 -21.48 26.32 -3.78
CA TYR A 76 -22.55 26.98 -4.52
C TYR A 76 -22.95 26.30 -5.84
N PHE A 77 -22.09 25.47 -6.47
CA PHE A 77 -22.34 24.96 -7.83
C PHE A 77 -22.08 23.45 -8.08
N ILE A 78 -21.29 22.71 -7.28
CA ILE A 78 -20.92 21.30 -7.58
C ILE A 78 -20.68 20.50 -6.28
N GLU A 79 -21.55 19.54 -5.93
CA GLU A 79 -21.49 18.85 -4.62
C GLU A 79 -20.65 17.55 -4.57
N ASP A 80 -20.12 17.25 -3.37
CA ASP A 80 -19.51 16.02 -2.77
C ASP A 80 -17.96 15.80 -2.70
N ASP A 81 -17.34 16.18 -1.57
CA ASP A 81 -15.92 15.91 -1.23
C ASP A 81 -15.67 14.50 -0.65
N LEU A 82 -16.73 13.80 -0.23
CA LEU A 82 -16.73 12.45 0.35
C LEU A 82 -16.80 11.36 -0.73
N ALA A 83 -17.29 11.69 -1.93
CA ALA A 83 -17.32 10.78 -3.07
C ALA A 83 -15.94 10.12 -3.32
N GLU A 84 -15.88 8.81 -3.09
CA GLU A 84 -14.66 8.03 -3.27
C GLU A 84 -14.49 7.57 -4.72
N VAL A 85 -13.57 8.16 -5.50
CA VAL A 85 -13.12 7.50 -6.75
C VAL A 85 -11.64 7.82 -7.11
N PRO A 86 -10.64 6.98 -6.78
CA PRO A 86 -10.63 5.88 -5.80
C PRO A 86 -10.42 6.27 -4.33
N PHE A 87 -9.99 7.51 -4.03
CA PHE A 87 -9.94 8.08 -2.67
C PHE A 87 -10.68 9.40 -2.67
N SER A 88 -11.37 9.70 -1.56
CA SER A 88 -12.02 10.99 -1.34
C SER A 88 -10.98 12.12 -1.28
N ARG A 89 -11.44 13.38 -1.33
CA ARG A 89 -10.53 14.52 -1.12
C ARG A 89 -10.07 14.56 0.34
N GLU A 90 -10.98 14.29 1.27
CA GLU A 90 -10.70 14.29 2.71
C GLU A 90 -9.57 13.32 3.05
N GLN A 91 -9.64 12.07 2.60
CA GLN A 91 -8.58 11.07 2.81
C GLN A 91 -7.22 11.56 2.29
N ARG A 92 -7.18 12.16 1.09
CA ARG A 92 -5.94 12.72 0.53
C ARG A 92 -5.46 13.94 1.30
N ALA A 93 -6.37 14.83 1.70
CA ALA A 93 -6.07 16.04 2.46
C ALA A 93 -5.49 15.71 3.83
N LEU A 94 -6.08 14.75 4.54
CA LEU A 94 -5.58 14.22 5.80
C LEU A 94 -4.14 13.76 5.67
N VAL A 95 -3.85 12.91 4.67
CA VAL A 95 -2.50 12.41 4.42
C VAL A 95 -1.54 13.56 4.07
N TYR A 96 -1.96 14.52 3.24
CA TYR A 96 -1.12 15.66 2.90
C TYR A 96 -0.81 16.54 4.11
N GLN A 97 -1.81 16.84 4.95
CA GLN A 97 -1.66 17.65 6.15
C GLN A 97 -0.69 17.00 7.13
N ARG A 98 -0.95 15.72 7.47
CA ARG A 98 -0.07 14.92 8.33
C ARG A 98 1.35 14.83 7.78
N SER A 99 1.51 14.60 6.48
CA SER A 99 2.84 14.53 5.85
C SER A 99 3.59 15.85 5.92
N LYS A 100 2.90 16.99 5.79
CA LYS A 100 3.53 18.32 5.82
C LYS A 100 3.79 18.81 7.25
N GLY A 101 3.31 18.09 8.27
CA GLY A 101 3.40 18.52 9.67
C GLY A 101 2.59 19.80 9.95
N VAL A 102 1.55 20.06 9.17
CA VAL A 102 0.60 21.15 9.44
C VAL A 102 -0.52 20.64 10.34
N MET A 103 -1.14 21.51 11.14
CA MET A 103 -2.24 21.12 12.01
C MET A 103 -3.35 20.44 11.19
N ASP A 104 -3.83 19.31 11.68
CA ASP A 104 -4.95 18.53 11.13
C ASP A 104 -6.27 18.79 11.86
N VAL A 105 -6.37 19.93 12.57
CA VAL A 105 -7.63 20.38 13.16
C VAL A 105 -8.58 20.87 12.08
N VAL A 106 -9.79 20.34 12.07
CA VAL A 106 -10.86 20.70 11.13
C VAL A 106 -11.96 21.45 11.88
N PRO A 107 -12.35 22.67 11.46
CA PRO A 107 -13.42 23.43 12.10
C PRO A 107 -14.82 22.95 11.63
N PHE A 108 -15.88 23.50 12.24
CA PHE A 108 -17.29 23.38 11.82
C PHE A 108 -18.00 22.04 12.08
N GLY A 109 -17.28 20.91 12.15
CA GLY A 109 -17.84 19.60 12.51
C GLY A 109 -17.62 18.53 11.44
N SER A 110 -18.22 17.35 11.64
CA SER A 110 -18.10 16.21 10.72
C SER A 110 -18.77 16.51 9.38
N ALA A 111 -18.08 16.23 8.27
CA ALA A 111 -18.68 16.22 6.95
C ALA A 111 -19.47 14.92 6.67
N HIS A 112 -19.13 13.83 7.35
CA HIS A 112 -19.85 12.56 7.24
C HIS A 112 -21.25 12.67 7.84
N ASP A 113 -22.23 12.03 7.19
CA ASP A 113 -23.57 11.81 7.71
C ASP A 113 -23.57 10.71 8.79
N PRO A 114 -23.77 11.04 10.08
CA PRO A 114 -23.76 10.05 11.17
C PRO A 114 -24.98 9.10 11.14
N TYR A 115 -26.00 9.44 10.35
CA TYR A 115 -27.19 8.63 10.13
C TYR A 115 -27.10 7.79 8.85
N GLY A 116 -26.05 7.99 8.05
CA GLY A 116 -25.77 7.22 6.85
C GLY A 116 -25.54 5.75 7.16
N VAL A 117 -26.08 4.88 6.31
CA VAL A 117 -25.74 3.45 6.34
C VAL A 117 -24.23 3.31 6.15
N ASP A 118 -23.60 2.40 6.88
CA ASP A 118 -22.15 2.18 6.91
C ASP A 118 -21.32 3.26 7.60
N TYR A 119 -21.93 4.23 8.30
CA TYR A 119 -21.18 5.08 9.22
C TYR A 119 -20.58 4.25 10.34
N GLU A 120 -19.26 4.36 10.51
CA GLU A 120 -18.47 3.65 11.51
C GLU A 120 -17.85 4.65 12.50
N TRP A 121 -17.82 4.30 13.78
CA TRP A 121 -17.16 5.10 14.81
C TRP A 121 -16.61 4.23 15.95
N ILE A 122 -15.81 4.85 16.81
CA ILE A 122 -15.33 4.26 18.06
C ILE A 122 -16.05 4.93 19.23
N ASN A 123 -16.52 4.13 20.19
CA ASN A 123 -17.10 4.69 21.40
C ASN A 123 -16.00 5.23 22.32
N HIS A 124 -16.23 6.42 22.90
CA HIS A 124 -15.34 6.96 23.92
C HIS A 124 -15.61 6.31 25.28
N SER A 125 -14.59 6.27 26.13
CA SER A 125 -14.69 5.88 27.53
C SER A 125 -14.95 7.10 28.41
N MET A 126 -15.78 6.96 29.44
CA MET A 126 -15.89 7.96 30.51
C MET A 126 -14.65 8.01 31.40
N VAL A 127 -13.75 7.02 31.26
CA VAL A 127 -12.44 6.95 31.91
C VAL A 127 -11.38 6.89 30.80
N PRO A 128 -11.09 8.01 30.12
CA PRO A 128 -10.09 8.03 29.06
C PRO A 128 -8.70 7.72 29.61
N ARG A 129 -7.84 7.19 28.75
CA ARG A 129 -6.44 6.87 29.07
C ARG A 129 -5.51 7.73 28.23
N HIS A 130 -4.26 7.82 28.67
CA HIS A 130 -3.20 8.48 27.91
C HIS A 130 -1.99 7.57 27.88
N ALA A 131 -1.73 6.94 26.74
CA ALA A 131 -0.51 6.18 26.56
C ALA A 131 0.69 7.11 26.48
N GLU A 132 1.81 6.72 27.10
CA GLU A 132 3.03 7.53 27.13
C GLU A 132 3.67 7.66 25.73
N SER A 133 3.55 6.62 24.92
CA SER A 133 4.18 6.52 23.59
C SER A 133 3.14 6.25 22.51
N HIS A 134 3.41 6.75 21.31
CA HIS A 134 2.70 6.37 20.08
C HIS A 134 3.48 5.33 19.26
N ASP A 135 4.64 4.89 19.73
CA ASP A 135 5.49 3.90 19.06
C ASP A 135 5.03 2.47 19.35
N PHE A 136 3.91 2.08 18.74
CA PHE A 136 3.34 0.75 18.94
C PHE A 136 4.06 -0.28 18.06
N ARG A 137 4.51 -1.38 18.68
CA ARG A 137 5.32 -2.42 18.04
C ARG A 137 4.71 -3.80 18.14
N VAL A 138 4.91 -4.59 17.09
CA VAL A 138 4.51 -5.99 17.01
C VAL A 138 5.74 -6.85 16.74
N ALA A 139 5.94 -7.86 17.58
CA ALA A 139 6.96 -8.87 17.36
C ALA A 139 6.50 -9.89 16.30
N ILE A 140 7.25 -9.98 15.20
CA ILE A 140 7.07 -10.95 14.12
C ILE A 140 8.27 -11.91 14.14
N GLY A 141 8.02 -13.21 13.98
CA GLY A 141 9.00 -14.29 14.18
C GLY A 141 9.08 -14.77 15.62
N GLY A 142 9.95 -15.75 15.91
CA GLY A 142 9.99 -16.42 17.21
C GLY A 142 10.65 -17.79 17.22
N THR A 143 9.99 -18.82 17.73
CA THR A 143 10.61 -20.11 18.09
C THR A 143 11.45 -20.77 16.98
N ALA A 144 11.18 -20.47 15.71
CA ALA A 144 11.92 -20.97 14.54
C ALA A 144 12.57 -19.87 13.67
N ALA A 145 12.52 -18.59 14.09
CA ALA A 145 13.02 -17.44 13.33
C ALA A 145 13.53 -16.33 14.26
N THR A 146 14.47 -15.52 13.77
CA THR A 146 14.82 -14.25 14.40
C THR A 146 13.57 -13.37 14.59
N ARG A 147 13.60 -12.47 15.57
CA ARG A 147 12.47 -11.56 15.85
C ARG A 147 12.69 -10.19 15.25
N TYR A 148 11.65 -9.64 14.63
CA TYR A 148 11.61 -8.27 14.15
C TYR A 148 10.47 -7.49 14.83
N GLN A 149 10.72 -6.24 15.22
CA GLN A 149 9.75 -5.36 15.88
C GLN A 149 9.15 -4.39 14.86
N ALA A 150 8.08 -4.82 14.19
CA ALA A 150 7.40 -4.00 13.19
C ALA A 150 6.59 -2.88 13.86
N SER A 151 6.47 -1.73 13.21
CA SER A 151 5.45 -0.73 13.56
C SER A 151 4.05 -1.32 13.29
N VAL A 152 3.01 -0.82 13.95
CA VAL A 152 1.62 -1.17 13.59
C VAL A 152 1.17 -0.54 12.26
N LEU A 153 1.95 0.37 11.68
CA LEU A 153 1.74 0.94 10.34
C LEU A 153 3.06 0.96 9.54
N ASN A 154 3.09 0.32 8.37
CA ASN A 154 4.31 0.27 7.54
C ASN A 154 4.03 0.59 6.07
N ILE A 155 5.10 0.78 5.28
CA ILE A 155 5.01 1.00 3.84
C ILE A 155 4.79 -0.36 3.18
N SER A 156 3.66 -0.50 2.48
CA SER A 156 3.31 -1.69 1.71
C SER A 156 4.14 -1.81 0.43
N ALA A 157 4.29 -3.05 -0.07
CA ALA A 157 4.92 -3.41 -1.33
C ALA A 157 4.66 -2.45 -2.50
N MET A 158 5.72 -1.80 -2.99
CA MET A 158 5.69 -1.01 -4.22
C MET A 158 7.01 -1.10 -4.97
N SER A 159 7.01 -1.79 -6.11
CA SER A 159 8.25 -2.10 -6.85
C SER A 159 9.01 -0.87 -7.36
N PHE A 160 10.35 -0.93 -7.25
CA PHE A 160 11.21 -0.13 -8.13
C PHE A 160 10.95 -0.51 -9.59
N GLY A 161 10.71 0.50 -10.43
CA GLY A 161 10.16 0.36 -11.79
C GLY A 161 8.71 0.83 -11.86
N SER A 162 7.87 0.45 -10.90
CA SER A 162 6.57 1.13 -10.74
C SER A 162 6.77 2.52 -10.15
N LEU A 163 7.59 2.63 -9.10
CA LEU A 163 8.04 3.88 -8.51
C LEU A 163 9.38 4.32 -9.08
N SER A 164 9.64 5.63 -8.99
CA SER A 164 10.88 6.27 -9.42
C SER A 164 12.02 6.08 -8.41
N ALA A 165 13.25 6.32 -8.84
CA ALA A 165 14.44 6.28 -7.99
C ALA A 165 14.30 7.14 -6.72
N ASN A 166 13.91 8.41 -6.89
CA ASN A 166 13.77 9.33 -5.75
C ASN A 166 12.59 9.00 -4.85
N ALA A 167 11.52 8.36 -5.38
CA ALA A 167 10.43 7.88 -4.55
C ALA A 167 10.91 6.74 -3.62
N ILE A 168 11.67 5.77 -4.16
CA ILE A 168 12.23 4.67 -3.37
C ILE A 168 13.19 5.20 -2.29
N ARG A 169 14.10 6.11 -2.65
CA ARG A 169 15.02 6.76 -1.70
C ARG A 169 14.27 7.44 -0.56
N ALA A 170 13.27 8.27 -0.91
CA ALA A 170 12.51 9.02 0.08
C ALA A 170 11.69 8.11 1.01
N LEU A 171 11.10 7.03 0.47
CA LEU A 171 10.40 6.03 1.27
C LEU A 171 11.34 5.32 2.25
N ASN A 172 12.48 4.82 1.78
CA ASN A 172 13.44 4.14 2.65
C ASN A 172 14.08 5.09 3.69
N ALA A 173 14.42 6.32 3.30
CA ALA A 173 14.91 7.33 4.23
C ALA A 173 13.88 7.71 5.31
N GLY A 174 12.61 7.87 4.93
CA GLY A 174 11.54 8.15 5.90
C GLY A 174 11.29 6.96 6.84
N ALA A 175 11.31 5.74 6.31
CA ALA A 175 11.22 4.49 7.05
C ALA A 175 12.36 4.37 8.08
N ARG A 176 13.61 4.64 7.66
CA ARG A 176 14.78 4.67 8.56
C ARG A 176 14.62 5.66 9.71
N ARG A 177 14.10 6.87 9.44
CA ARG A 177 13.89 7.91 10.46
C ARG A 177 12.83 7.53 11.48
N GLY A 178 11.77 6.84 11.06
CA GLY A 178 10.65 6.46 11.93
C GLY A 178 10.76 5.04 12.50
N GLY A 179 11.79 4.29 12.12
CA GLY A 179 11.97 2.90 12.54
C GLY A 179 10.85 1.97 12.07
N PHE A 180 10.23 2.21 10.92
CA PHE A 180 9.24 1.30 10.32
C PHE A 180 9.83 0.70 9.03
N PHE A 181 9.25 -0.39 8.51
CA PHE A 181 9.83 -1.04 7.33
C PHE A 181 9.34 -0.44 6.01
N HIS A 182 10.15 -0.62 4.97
CA HIS A 182 9.80 -0.42 3.57
C HIS A 182 9.79 -1.75 2.83
N ASP A 183 8.61 -2.18 2.38
CA ASP A 183 8.49 -3.35 1.53
C ASP A 183 8.84 -3.02 0.07
N THR A 184 9.80 -3.77 -0.49
CA THR A 184 10.38 -3.52 -1.82
C THR A 184 9.40 -3.72 -2.97
N GLY A 185 8.31 -4.45 -2.72
CA GLY A 185 7.48 -5.04 -3.75
C GLY A 185 8.24 -6.02 -4.67
N GLU A 186 7.55 -6.52 -5.70
CA GLU A 186 8.07 -7.51 -6.65
C GLU A 186 9.29 -7.07 -7.49
N GLY A 187 9.82 -5.86 -7.30
CA GLY A 187 10.81 -5.25 -8.21
C GLY A 187 12.26 -5.66 -8.02
N SER A 188 12.56 -6.59 -7.10
CA SER A 188 13.88 -6.80 -6.50
C SER A 188 14.32 -5.65 -5.58
N ILE A 189 15.41 -5.87 -4.84
CA ILE A 189 16.06 -4.85 -4.01
C ILE A 189 16.98 -4.01 -4.90
N SER A 190 16.54 -2.81 -5.28
CA SER A 190 17.36 -1.88 -6.06
C SER A 190 18.45 -1.19 -5.21
N SER A 191 19.47 -0.63 -5.88
CA SER A 191 20.47 0.25 -5.27
C SER A 191 19.84 1.35 -4.41
N TYR A 192 18.76 1.96 -4.90
CA TYR A 192 18.02 3.02 -4.21
C TYR A 192 17.35 2.62 -2.90
N HIS A 193 17.00 1.34 -2.74
CA HIS A 193 16.54 0.85 -1.44
C HIS A 193 17.69 0.86 -0.43
N ARG A 194 18.90 0.51 -0.88
CA ARG A 194 20.05 0.29 -0.01
C ARG A 194 20.69 1.57 0.52
N GLU A 195 20.57 2.68 -0.21
CA GLU A 195 21.31 3.93 0.05
C GLU A 195 21.14 4.50 1.48
N HIS A 196 19.94 4.42 2.06
CA HIS A 196 19.65 5.02 3.37
C HIS A 196 19.57 4.02 4.52
N GLY A 197 19.67 2.72 4.24
CA GLY A 197 19.74 1.66 5.25
C GLY A 197 18.48 1.50 6.10
N GLY A 198 17.30 1.95 5.63
CA GLY A 198 16.03 1.67 6.30
C GLY A 198 15.65 0.20 6.20
N ASP A 199 14.96 -0.31 7.21
CA ASP A 199 14.60 -1.73 7.27
C ASP A 199 13.71 -2.14 6.09
N LEU A 200 14.01 -3.29 5.49
CA LEU A 200 13.32 -3.80 4.31
C LEU A 200 12.55 -5.09 4.61
N VAL A 201 11.37 -5.18 4.01
CA VAL A 201 10.72 -6.47 3.72
C VAL A 201 11.00 -6.77 2.26
N TRP A 202 11.65 -7.90 1.97
CA TRP A 202 11.88 -8.29 0.60
C TRP A 202 10.70 -9.12 0.09
N GLU A 203 9.85 -8.48 -0.72
CA GLU A 203 8.73 -9.16 -1.39
C GLU A 203 9.22 -9.87 -2.67
N ILE A 204 8.91 -11.16 -2.77
CA ILE A 204 9.28 -12.04 -3.87
C ILE A 204 8.00 -12.47 -4.59
N GLY A 205 7.79 -11.94 -5.79
CA GLY A 205 6.72 -12.38 -6.69
C GLY A 205 7.14 -13.56 -7.58
N SER A 206 6.19 -14.06 -8.37
CA SER A 206 6.36 -15.20 -9.29
C SER A 206 7.42 -15.01 -10.39
N GLY A 207 7.88 -13.78 -10.62
CA GLY A 207 8.99 -13.47 -11.52
C GLY A 207 10.39 -13.70 -10.91
N TYR A 208 10.47 -13.94 -9.60
CA TYR A 208 11.70 -14.16 -8.82
C TYR A 208 12.81 -13.11 -9.06
N PHE A 209 12.42 -11.86 -9.32
CA PHE A 209 13.39 -10.80 -9.59
C PHE A 209 14.31 -10.59 -8.38
N GLY A 210 15.63 -10.59 -8.62
CA GLY A 210 16.65 -10.56 -7.57
C GLY A 210 17.10 -11.93 -7.04
N CYS A 211 16.36 -13.01 -7.34
CA CYS A 211 16.69 -14.38 -6.93
C CYS A 211 16.31 -15.40 -8.01
N ARG A 212 16.52 -15.05 -9.28
CA ARG A 212 16.23 -15.93 -10.42
C ARG A 212 17.50 -16.33 -11.16
N ASP A 213 17.47 -17.50 -11.77
CA ASP A 213 18.42 -17.88 -12.80
C ASP A 213 18.03 -17.31 -14.18
N ASP A 214 18.81 -17.65 -15.21
CA ASP A 214 18.58 -17.21 -16.58
C ASP A 214 17.30 -17.80 -17.19
N SER A 215 16.81 -18.93 -16.67
CA SER A 215 15.53 -19.55 -17.06
C SER A 215 14.32 -18.92 -16.37
N GLY A 216 14.55 -18.05 -15.37
CA GLY A 216 13.50 -17.43 -14.56
C GLY A 216 12.98 -18.27 -13.41
N ARG A 217 13.71 -19.32 -13.03
CA ARG A 217 13.44 -20.17 -11.88
C ARG A 217 14.21 -19.65 -10.66
N PHE A 218 13.83 -20.13 -9.47
CA PHE A 218 14.44 -19.69 -8.22
C PHE A 218 15.92 -20.09 -8.12
N ASP A 219 16.78 -19.12 -7.79
CA ASP A 219 18.21 -19.30 -7.51
C ASP A 219 18.49 -19.09 -6.02
N ALA A 220 18.88 -20.18 -5.35
CA ALA A 220 19.11 -20.20 -3.90
C ALA A 220 20.32 -19.36 -3.46
N THR A 221 21.37 -19.29 -4.29
CA THR A 221 22.59 -18.52 -3.97
C THR A 221 22.27 -17.04 -4.03
N ARG A 222 21.66 -16.58 -5.13
CA ARG A 222 21.25 -15.18 -5.29
C ARG A 222 20.20 -14.76 -4.26
N PHE A 223 19.29 -15.67 -3.91
CA PHE A 223 18.36 -15.46 -2.80
C PHE A 223 19.12 -15.22 -1.50
N LYS A 224 20.02 -16.14 -1.11
CA LYS A 224 20.78 -16.05 0.14
C LYS A 224 21.60 -14.74 0.20
N ASP A 225 22.27 -14.37 -0.87
CA ASP A 225 23.08 -13.14 -0.94
C ASP A 225 22.25 -11.88 -0.63
N ASN A 226 21.04 -11.79 -1.20
CA ASN A 226 20.15 -10.66 -0.94
C ASN A 226 19.42 -10.76 0.40
N ALA A 227 18.94 -11.95 0.76
CA ALA A 227 18.14 -12.20 1.95
C ALA A 227 18.96 -12.03 3.22
N CYS A 228 20.25 -12.38 3.21
CA CYS A 228 21.12 -12.27 4.39
C CYS A 228 21.62 -10.84 4.67
N ASP A 229 21.44 -9.89 3.74
CA ASP A 229 21.78 -8.47 3.98
C ASP A 229 21.12 -7.98 5.28
N PRO A 230 21.86 -7.36 6.22
CA PRO A 230 21.31 -6.91 7.51
C PRO A 230 20.13 -5.94 7.41
N GLN A 231 19.98 -5.24 6.28
CA GLN A 231 18.87 -4.33 6.00
C GLN A 231 17.57 -5.08 5.73
N VAL A 232 17.63 -6.30 5.18
CA VAL A 232 16.45 -7.15 5.00
C VAL A 232 16.08 -7.76 6.35
N LYS A 233 14.87 -7.49 6.83
CA LYS A 233 14.37 -7.95 8.13
C LYS A 233 13.39 -9.10 8.00
N MET A 234 12.62 -9.15 6.92
CA MET A 234 11.63 -10.20 6.66
C MET A 234 11.58 -10.55 5.18
N ILE A 235 11.14 -11.78 4.90
CA ILE A 235 10.92 -12.30 3.54
C ILE A 235 9.41 -12.48 3.35
N GLU A 236 8.86 -11.88 2.31
CA GLU A 236 7.44 -12.00 1.96
C GLU A 236 7.29 -12.67 0.60
N LEU A 237 6.72 -13.87 0.57
CA LEU A 237 6.36 -14.53 -0.68
C LEU A 237 5.00 -14.00 -1.16
N LYS A 238 4.97 -13.31 -2.30
CA LYS A 238 3.73 -12.72 -2.82
C LYS A 238 2.99 -13.68 -3.73
N LEU A 239 1.92 -14.28 -3.21
CA LEU A 239 1.03 -15.17 -3.98
C LEU A 239 0.10 -14.38 -4.90
N SER A 240 -0.44 -13.26 -4.41
CA SER A 240 -1.34 -12.39 -5.18
C SER A 240 -1.37 -10.97 -4.58
N GLN A 241 -1.99 -10.03 -5.31
CA GLN A 241 -2.27 -8.67 -4.81
C GLN A 241 -3.72 -8.31 -5.12
N GLY A 242 -4.30 -7.42 -4.32
CA GLY A 242 -5.71 -7.04 -4.40
C GLY A 242 -6.13 -6.45 -5.75
N ALA A 243 -5.25 -5.67 -6.40
CA ALA A 243 -5.59 -4.99 -7.64
C ALA A 243 -5.65 -5.89 -8.89
N LYS A 244 -5.07 -7.10 -8.82
CA LYS A 244 -5.01 -8.06 -9.93
C LYS A 244 -4.68 -9.48 -9.46
N PRO A 245 -5.51 -10.07 -8.58
CA PRO A 245 -5.29 -11.44 -8.15
C PRO A 245 -5.39 -12.40 -9.34
N GLY A 246 -4.60 -13.48 -9.32
CA GLY A 246 -4.51 -14.43 -10.43
C GLY A 246 -3.69 -13.96 -11.64
N LYS A 247 -3.01 -12.81 -11.55
CA LYS A 247 -2.02 -12.35 -12.53
C LYS A 247 -0.70 -11.96 -11.87
N GLY A 248 0.41 -12.21 -12.58
CA GLY A 248 1.73 -11.78 -12.15
C GLY A 248 1.94 -10.26 -12.23
N GLY A 249 3.07 -9.82 -11.69
CA GLY A 249 3.65 -8.49 -11.92
C GLY A 249 3.66 -8.11 -13.41
N MET A 250 3.43 -6.82 -13.68
CA MET A 250 3.48 -6.24 -15.03
C MET A 250 4.20 -4.91 -14.93
N LEU A 251 5.28 -4.76 -15.70
CA LEU A 251 5.95 -3.48 -15.89
C LEU A 251 6.06 -3.20 -17.40
N PRO A 252 5.38 -2.14 -17.91
CA PRO A 252 5.43 -1.79 -19.32
C PRO A 252 6.84 -1.46 -19.82
N ALA A 253 7.13 -1.80 -21.08
CA ALA A 253 8.40 -1.59 -21.78
C ALA A 253 8.93 -0.16 -21.64
N ALA A 254 8.04 0.83 -21.69
CA ALA A 254 8.36 2.25 -21.53
C ALA A 254 9.08 2.56 -20.19
N LYS A 255 8.95 1.68 -19.20
CA LYS A 255 9.56 1.81 -17.88
C LYS A 255 10.72 0.85 -17.67
N VAL A 256 11.05 -0.03 -18.62
CA VAL A 256 12.16 -0.99 -18.47
C VAL A 256 13.46 -0.36 -18.96
N THR A 257 14.03 0.50 -18.12
CA THR A 257 15.33 1.13 -18.31
C THR A 257 16.48 0.14 -18.08
N GLU A 258 17.70 0.51 -18.47
CA GLU A 258 18.91 -0.30 -18.21
C GLU A 258 19.09 -0.64 -16.72
N GLU A 259 18.81 0.32 -15.84
CA GLU A 259 18.92 0.10 -14.40
C GLU A 259 17.89 -0.92 -13.89
N ILE A 260 16.65 -0.85 -14.39
CA ILE A 260 15.59 -1.79 -14.02
C ILE A 260 15.87 -3.17 -14.59
N ALA A 261 16.32 -3.23 -15.84
CA ALA A 261 16.77 -4.45 -16.49
C ALA A 261 17.86 -5.16 -15.68
N LYS A 262 18.86 -4.40 -15.21
CA LYS A 262 19.92 -4.91 -14.34
C LYS A 262 19.41 -5.37 -12.97
N ALA A 263 18.55 -4.58 -12.32
CA ALA A 263 17.99 -4.93 -11.00
C ALA A 263 17.13 -6.21 -11.04
N ARG A 264 16.45 -6.45 -12.16
CA ARG A 264 15.54 -7.58 -12.35
C ARG A 264 16.15 -8.78 -13.08
N GLY A 265 17.28 -8.60 -13.77
CA GLY A 265 17.86 -9.62 -14.65
C GLY A 265 16.98 -9.89 -15.88
N ILE A 266 16.52 -8.85 -16.56
CA ILE A 266 15.64 -8.93 -17.74
C ILE A 266 16.14 -8.05 -18.90
N PRO A 267 15.70 -8.26 -20.16
CA PRO A 267 16.06 -7.40 -21.28
C PRO A 267 15.52 -5.96 -21.17
N VAL A 268 16.29 -4.98 -21.65
CA VAL A 268 15.91 -3.56 -21.71
C VAL A 268 14.77 -3.33 -22.71
N GLY A 269 13.85 -2.42 -22.38
CA GLY A 269 12.82 -1.95 -23.32
C GLY A 269 11.77 -2.97 -23.74
N LYS A 270 11.66 -4.10 -23.04
CA LYS A 270 10.61 -5.12 -23.28
C LYS A 270 9.62 -5.14 -22.13
N ASP A 271 8.36 -5.46 -22.42
CA ASP A 271 7.36 -5.67 -21.39
C ASP A 271 7.82 -6.78 -20.44
N CYS A 272 7.75 -6.50 -19.15
CA CYS A 272 8.11 -7.43 -18.10
C CYS A 272 6.81 -8.02 -17.53
N LEU A 273 6.48 -9.24 -17.97
CA LEU A 273 5.32 -10.00 -17.53
C LEU A 273 5.79 -11.16 -16.66
N SER A 274 5.38 -11.16 -15.39
CA SER A 274 5.64 -12.29 -14.51
C SER A 274 4.60 -13.41 -14.73
N PRO A 275 4.96 -14.68 -14.51
CA PRO A 275 4.01 -15.78 -14.50
C PRO A 275 2.82 -15.53 -13.56
N ALA A 276 1.65 -16.10 -13.85
CA ALA A 276 0.49 -15.95 -12.98
C ALA A 276 0.61 -16.70 -11.65
N ALA A 277 1.41 -17.79 -11.63
CA ALA A 277 1.67 -18.62 -10.46
C ALA A 277 3.18 -18.82 -10.28
N HIS A 278 3.57 -19.18 -9.05
CA HIS A 278 4.96 -19.54 -8.75
C HIS A 278 5.29 -20.91 -9.35
N PRO A 279 6.35 -21.05 -10.18
CA PRO A 279 6.71 -22.34 -10.77
C PRO A 279 7.38 -23.33 -9.80
N GLU A 280 7.70 -22.92 -8.56
CA GLU A 280 8.40 -23.77 -7.58
C GLU A 280 7.48 -24.68 -6.78
N PHE A 281 6.17 -24.44 -6.81
CA PHE A 281 5.18 -25.25 -6.11
C PHE A 281 3.84 -25.21 -6.84
N SER A 282 3.06 -26.27 -6.70
CA SER A 282 1.71 -26.38 -7.27
C SER A 282 0.67 -26.81 -6.24
N THR A 283 1.08 -27.01 -4.99
CA THR A 283 0.24 -27.50 -3.89
C THR A 283 0.47 -26.64 -2.65
N PRO A 284 -0.52 -26.56 -1.74
CA PRO A 284 -0.34 -25.87 -0.47
C PRO A 284 0.81 -26.42 0.38
N LEU A 285 1.00 -27.75 0.42
CA LEU A 285 2.12 -28.37 1.12
C LEU A 285 3.48 -27.95 0.53
N GLY A 286 3.63 -28.06 -0.80
CA GLY A 286 4.87 -27.65 -1.48
C GLY A 286 5.17 -26.15 -1.32
N MET A 287 4.13 -25.32 -1.21
CA MET A 287 4.29 -23.90 -0.88
C MET A 287 4.91 -23.70 0.51
N LEU A 288 4.43 -24.41 1.52
CA LEU A 288 4.96 -24.32 2.89
C LEU A 288 6.40 -24.86 2.98
N GLU A 289 6.70 -25.96 2.29
CA GLU A 289 8.06 -26.49 2.18
C GLU A 289 9.01 -25.49 1.53
N PHE A 290 8.56 -24.83 0.44
CA PHE A 290 9.33 -23.77 -0.20
C PHE A 290 9.58 -22.60 0.76
N MET A 291 8.56 -22.18 1.52
CA MET A 291 8.73 -21.12 2.53
C MET A 291 9.69 -21.51 3.65
N ALA A 292 9.66 -22.76 4.12
CA ALA A 292 10.62 -23.26 5.10
C ALA A 292 12.07 -23.17 4.56
N ARG A 293 12.27 -23.54 3.29
CA ARG A 293 13.55 -23.38 2.59
C ARG A 293 13.98 -21.91 2.51
N LEU A 294 13.08 -20.98 2.18
CA LEU A 294 13.40 -19.54 2.16
C LEU A 294 13.83 -19.05 3.55
N ARG A 295 13.16 -19.50 4.61
CA ARG A 295 13.51 -19.16 6.00
C ARG A 295 14.92 -19.62 6.34
N GLU A 296 15.26 -20.86 6.03
CA GLU A 296 16.62 -21.40 6.25
C GLU A 296 17.67 -20.60 5.47
N LEU A 297 17.46 -20.40 4.17
CA LEU A 297 18.40 -19.70 3.30
C LEU A 297 18.59 -18.22 3.68
N SER A 298 17.59 -17.60 4.31
CA SER A 298 17.67 -16.21 4.80
C SER A 298 18.43 -16.04 6.13
N GLY A 299 18.95 -17.14 6.69
CA GLY A 299 19.57 -17.13 8.02
C GLY A 299 18.54 -17.09 9.15
N GLY A 300 17.33 -17.62 8.92
CA GLY A 300 16.25 -17.67 9.91
C GLY A 300 15.50 -16.34 10.07
N LYS A 301 15.37 -15.51 9.03
CA LYS A 301 14.55 -14.29 9.10
C LYS A 301 13.05 -14.64 9.06
N PRO A 302 12.17 -13.86 9.73
CA PRO A 302 10.74 -14.06 9.63
C PRO A 302 10.31 -14.17 8.17
N THR A 303 9.64 -15.27 7.84
CA THR A 303 9.23 -15.60 6.48
C THR A 303 7.74 -15.87 6.45
N GLY A 304 7.06 -15.04 5.67
CA GLY A 304 5.61 -15.04 5.52
C GLY A 304 5.21 -14.98 4.06
N PHE A 305 3.90 -14.88 3.83
CA PHE A 305 3.37 -14.70 2.49
C PHE A 305 2.23 -13.68 2.47
N LYS A 306 2.00 -13.14 1.28
CA LYS A 306 0.92 -12.20 1.02
C LYS A 306 -0.07 -12.77 0.03
N LEU A 307 -1.35 -12.57 0.33
CA LEU A 307 -2.45 -12.99 -0.53
C LEU A 307 -3.60 -11.98 -0.54
N ALA A 308 -4.13 -11.76 -1.73
CA ALA A 308 -5.53 -11.42 -1.92
C ALA A 308 -6.34 -12.72 -1.99
N VAL A 309 -7.25 -12.89 -1.05
CA VAL A 309 -8.07 -14.11 -0.94
C VAL A 309 -8.98 -14.20 -2.17
N GLY A 310 -8.83 -15.33 -2.89
CA GLY A 310 -9.69 -15.71 -4.01
C GLY A 310 -10.66 -16.79 -3.57
N HIS A 311 -10.45 -18.01 -4.07
CA HIS A 311 -11.30 -19.14 -3.75
C HIS A 311 -11.05 -19.64 -2.31
N PRO A 312 -12.09 -19.80 -1.47
CA PRO A 312 -11.90 -20.21 -0.07
C PRO A 312 -11.21 -21.57 0.11
N TRP A 313 -11.40 -22.50 -0.82
CA TRP A 313 -10.79 -23.82 -0.73
C TRP A 313 -9.27 -23.82 -0.91
N GLU A 314 -8.71 -22.83 -1.61
CA GLU A 314 -7.26 -22.67 -1.76
C GLU A 314 -6.66 -22.22 -0.42
N TRP A 315 -7.26 -21.22 0.22
CA TRP A 315 -6.89 -20.77 1.57
C TRP A 315 -6.99 -21.91 2.60
N PHE A 316 -8.12 -22.62 2.61
CA PHE A 316 -8.31 -23.76 3.50
C PHE A 316 -7.34 -24.91 3.22
N GLY A 317 -6.95 -25.12 1.96
CA GLY A 317 -5.88 -26.05 1.60
C GLY A 317 -4.55 -25.68 2.25
N VAL A 318 -4.18 -24.39 2.23
CA VAL A 318 -2.99 -23.90 2.95
C VAL A 318 -3.12 -24.11 4.45
N ALA A 319 -4.25 -23.75 5.05
CA ALA A 319 -4.46 -23.93 6.49
C ALA A 319 -4.40 -25.41 6.92
N LYS A 320 -4.93 -26.33 6.11
CA LYS A 320 -4.79 -27.78 6.33
C LYS A 320 -3.35 -28.25 6.18
N ALA A 321 -2.62 -27.75 5.18
CA ALA A 321 -1.21 -28.09 5.02
C ALA A 321 -0.37 -27.62 6.22
N MET A 322 -0.71 -26.49 6.84
CA MET A 322 -0.05 -26.04 8.09
C MET A 322 -0.29 -27.01 9.24
N GLN A 323 -1.51 -27.54 9.38
CA GLN A 323 -1.83 -28.54 10.39
C GLN A 323 -1.15 -29.88 10.13
N GLU A 324 -1.22 -30.37 8.89
CA GLU A 324 -0.67 -31.67 8.50
C GLU A 324 0.85 -31.73 8.61
N SER A 325 1.54 -30.68 8.14
CA SER A 325 3.02 -30.64 8.12
C SER A 325 3.65 -30.07 9.39
N GLY A 326 2.89 -29.31 10.18
CA GLY A 326 3.41 -28.49 11.28
C GLY A 326 4.23 -27.27 10.83
N ILE A 327 4.48 -27.09 9.53
CA ILE A 327 5.18 -25.95 8.94
C ILE A 327 4.23 -24.77 8.90
N VAL A 328 4.54 -23.73 9.67
CA VAL A 328 3.74 -22.49 9.73
C VAL A 328 4.57 -21.30 9.27
N PRO A 329 3.99 -20.34 8.52
CA PRO A 329 4.65 -19.07 8.25
C PRO A 329 4.76 -18.24 9.52
N ASP A 330 5.74 -17.34 9.60
CA ASP A 330 5.83 -16.40 10.72
C ASP A 330 4.74 -15.32 10.65
N PHE A 331 4.29 -15.01 9.43
CA PHE A 331 3.21 -14.08 9.19
C PHE A 331 2.46 -14.29 7.87
N ILE A 332 1.28 -13.69 7.78
CA ILE A 332 0.46 -13.62 6.58
C ILE A 332 0.00 -12.18 6.38
N VAL A 333 0.19 -11.61 5.18
CA VAL A 333 -0.37 -10.31 4.82
C VAL A 333 -1.61 -10.50 3.94
N VAL A 334 -2.75 -10.04 4.43
CA VAL A 334 -4.03 -10.06 3.72
C VAL A 334 -4.21 -8.76 2.96
N ASP A 335 -4.24 -8.85 1.62
CA ASP A 335 -4.41 -7.70 0.74
C ASP A 335 -5.84 -7.71 0.16
N GLY A 336 -6.65 -6.72 0.51
CA GLY A 336 -8.02 -6.60 0.02
C GLY A 336 -8.09 -6.18 -1.45
N ALA A 337 -9.19 -6.54 -2.13
CA ALA A 337 -9.47 -6.19 -3.53
C ALA A 337 -9.35 -4.70 -3.84
N GLU A 338 -9.45 -3.84 -2.83
CA GLU A 338 -9.31 -2.40 -2.92
C GLU A 338 -7.86 -1.96 -3.21
N GLY A 339 -6.89 -2.89 -3.22
CA GLY A 339 -5.46 -2.68 -3.44
C GLY A 339 -5.10 -1.80 -4.64
N GLY A 340 -3.93 -1.17 -4.59
CA GLY A 340 -3.41 -0.32 -5.67
C GLY A 340 -2.56 -1.10 -6.69
N THR A 341 -2.35 -0.51 -7.88
CA THR A 341 -1.39 -1.02 -8.86
C THR A 341 -0.86 0.10 -9.75
N GLY A 342 0.38 -0.05 -10.22
CA GLY A 342 0.95 0.81 -11.26
C GLY A 342 0.37 0.52 -12.65
N ALA A 343 0.00 -0.74 -12.92
CA ALA A 343 -0.60 -1.21 -14.16
C ALA A 343 -1.38 -2.52 -13.94
N ALA A 344 -2.66 -2.54 -14.33
CA ALA A 344 -3.48 -3.74 -14.42
C ALA A 344 -4.67 -3.51 -15.37
N PRO A 345 -5.30 -4.58 -15.89
CA PRO A 345 -6.56 -4.47 -16.61
C PRO A 345 -7.70 -3.97 -15.71
N ALA A 346 -8.64 -3.20 -16.26
CA ALA A 346 -9.75 -2.62 -15.50
C ALA A 346 -10.66 -3.68 -14.84
N GLU A 347 -10.97 -4.75 -15.57
CA GLU A 347 -11.79 -5.86 -15.06
C GLU A 347 -11.21 -6.48 -13.77
N PHE A 348 -9.89 -6.59 -13.69
CA PHE A 348 -9.21 -7.14 -12.52
C PHE A 348 -9.33 -6.20 -11.32
N ILE A 349 -9.18 -4.89 -11.54
CA ILE A 349 -9.25 -3.88 -10.48
C ILE A 349 -10.65 -3.80 -9.88
N ASN A 350 -11.69 -3.98 -10.70
CA ASN A 350 -13.07 -3.72 -10.29
C ASN A 350 -13.83 -4.98 -9.84
N HIS A 351 -13.44 -6.17 -10.33
CA HIS A 351 -14.29 -7.37 -10.22
C HIS A 351 -13.56 -8.64 -9.74
N VAL A 352 -12.26 -8.58 -9.43
CA VAL A 352 -11.50 -9.77 -9.04
C VAL A 352 -10.81 -9.56 -7.70
N GLY A 353 -11.19 -10.38 -6.71
CA GLY A 353 -10.66 -10.36 -5.34
C GLY A 353 -11.74 -10.16 -4.30
N LEU A 354 -11.46 -10.57 -3.07
CA LEU A 354 -12.32 -10.34 -1.91
C LEU A 354 -11.94 -9.01 -1.22
N PRO A 355 -12.90 -8.17 -0.79
CA PRO A 355 -12.59 -6.97 -0.03
C PRO A 355 -11.86 -7.29 1.29
N MET A 356 -11.13 -6.31 1.82
CA MET A 356 -10.21 -6.51 2.94
C MET A 356 -10.92 -7.09 4.18
N HIS A 357 -12.14 -6.62 4.46
CA HIS A 357 -12.89 -6.99 5.66
C HIS A 357 -13.19 -8.49 5.71
N GLU A 358 -13.80 -9.04 4.65
CA GLU A 358 -14.16 -10.45 4.56
C GLU A 358 -12.92 -11.33 4.46
N ALA A 359 -11.89 -10.89 3.72
CA ALA A 359 -10.63 -11.62 3.58
C ALA A 359 -9.90 -11.74 4.92
N LEU A 360 -9.80 -10.64 5.67
CA LEU A 360 -9.17 -10.62 6.99
C LEU A 360 -9.93 -11.51 7.97
N MET A 361 -11.26 -11.41 8.01
CA MET A 361 -12.08 -12.24 8.89
C MET A 361 -11.93 -13.72 8.57
N LEU A 362 -11.88 -14.11 7.29
CA LEU A 362 -11.68 -15.51 6.91
C LEU A 362 -10.33 -16.03 7.40
N VAL A 363 -9.24 -15.30 7.16
CA VAL A 363 -7.88 -15.69 7.56
C VAL A 363 -7.75 -15.72 9.07
N HIS A 364 -8.19 -14.67 9.77
CA HIS A 364 -8.15 -14.57 11.22
C HIS A 364 -8.91 -15.73 11.88
N ASN A 365 -10.17 -15.96 11.49
CA ASN A 365 -10.99 -17.03 12.05
C ASN A 365 -10.43 -18.43 11.77
N THR A 366 -9.87 -18.66 10.58
CA THR A 366 -9.22 -19.94 10.28
C THR A 366 -8.03 -20.18 11.21
N LEU A 367 -7.17 -19.17 11.42
CA LEU A 367 -6.00 -19.33 12.31
C LEU A 367 -6.41 -19.47 13.78
N VAL A 368 -7.44 -18.76 14.23
CA VAL A 368 -7.98 -18.90 15.59
C VAL A 368 -8.57 -20.30 15.79
N GLY A 369 -9.45 -20.76 14.90
CA GLY A 369 -10.06 -22.08 15.02
C GLY A 369 -9.07 -23.24 14.93
N LEU A 370 -7.85 -22.99 14.43
CA LEU A 370 -6.78 -23.97 14.33
C LEU A 370 -5.71 -23.85 15.43
N ASP A 371 -5.90 -22.94 16.40
CA ASP A 371 -4.89 -22.61 17.43
C ASP A 371 -3.52 -22.21 16.86
N LEU A 372 -3.53 -21.55 15.70
CA LEU A 372 -2.33 -21.06 15.03
C LEU A 372 -2.08 -19.57 15.25
N ARG A 373 -3.02 -18.85 15.86
CA ARG A 373 -2.97 -17.38 15.97
C ARG A 373 -1.78 -16.85 16.79
N ASP A 374 -1.30 -17.63 17.77
CA ASP A 374 -0.11 -17.28 18.56
C ASP A 374 1.19 -17.47 17.80
N ARG A 375 1.18 -18.32 16.76
CA ARG A 375 2.34 -18.67 15.92
C ARG A 375 2.43 -17.83 14.66
N VAL A 376 1.28 -17.33 14.16
CA VAL A 376 1.18 -16.60 12.90
C VAL A 376 0.64 -15.20 13.14
N ARG A 377 1.43 -14.18 12.79
CA ARG A 377 0.98 -12.78 12.81
C ARG A 377 0.28 -12.40 11.51
N ILE A 378 -0.68 -11.47 11.57
CA ILE A 378 -1.49 -11.05 10.42
C ILE A 378 -1.24 -9.57 10.12
N GLY A 379 -0.72 -9.26 8.94
CA GLY A 379 -0.75 -7.92 8.37
C GLY A 379 -1.99 -7.73 7.50
N ALA A 380 -2.52 -6.52 7.42
CA ALA A 380 -3.61 -6.21 6.50
C ALA A 380 -3.32 -4.97 5.64
N ALA A 381 -3.74 -5.02 4.39
CA ALA A 381 -3.66 -3.91 3.45
C ALA A 381 -4.98 -3.75 2.69
N GLY A 382 -5.46 -2.52 2.57
CA GLY A 382 -6.74 -2.23 1.91
C GLY A 382 -7.21 -0.83 2.23
N LYS A 383 -6.86 0.14 1.37
CA LYS A 383 -7.23 1.57 1.51
C LYS A 383 -6.96 2.25 2.89
N VAL A 384 -6.11 1.68 3.76
CA VAL A 384 -5.75 2.29 5.05
C VAL A 384 -5.02 3.63 4.85
N THR A 385 -5.57 4.72 5.39
CA THR A 385 -5.02 6.09 5.26
C THR A 385 -4.96 6.88 6.57
N GLY A 386 -5.87 6.62 7.50
CA GLY A 386 -5.99 7.33 8.76
C GLY A 386 -5.86 6.43 9.99
N ALA A 387 -5.98 7.06 11.16
CA ALA A 387 -5.87 6.37 12.44
C ALA A 387 -7.09 5.48 12.73
N PHE A 388 -8.28 5.93 12.32
CA PHE A 388 -9.51 5.16 12.49
C PHE A 388 -9.48 3.86 11.67
N GLU A 389 -9.02 3.90 10.42
CA GLU A 389 -8.92 2.67 9.61
C GLU A 389 -7.87 1.72 10.17
N VAL A 390 -6.75 2.22 10.73
CA VAL A 390 -5.79 1.37 11.45
C VAL A 390 -6.49 0.70 12.64
N ALA A 391 -7.12 1.48 13.52
CA ALA A 391 -7.83 0.97 14.70
C ALA A 391 -8.88 -0.09 14.34
N ARG A 392 -9.75 0.19 13.35
CA ARG A 392 -10.75 -0.77 12.86
C ARG A 392 -10.12 -2.05 12.36
N THR A 393 -9.07 -1.95 11.56
CA THR A 393 -8.43 -3.13 10.96
C THR A 393 -7.76 -4.00 12.03
N LEU A 394 -7.16 -3.40 13.04
CA LEU A 394 -6.62 -4.12 14.21
C LEU A 394 -7.74 -4.79 15.03
N ALA A 395 -8.85 -4.09 15.28
CA ALA A 395 -10.01 -4.63 15.97
C ALA A 395 -10.64 -5.84 15.27
N MET A 396 -10.49 -5.95 13.95
CA MET A 396 -10.96 -7.10 13.17
C MET A 396 -9.99 -8.30 13.19
N GLY A 397 -8.81 -8.16 13.79
CA GLY A 397 -7.89 -9.27 14.04
C GLY A 397 -6.53 -9.18 13.35
N ALA A 398 -6.23 -8.10 12.64
CA ALA A 398 -4.88 -7.81 12.16
C ALA A 398 -3.96 -7.38 13.31
N ASP A 399 -2.68 -7.73 13.23
CA ASP A 399 -1.64 -7.26 14.15
C ASP A 399 -1.03 -5.93 13.69
N TRP A 400 -0.92 -5.69 12.38
CA TRP A 400 -0.49 -4.41 11.82
C TRP A 400 -1.15 -4.10 10.48
N CYS A 401 -1.00 -2.85 10.03
CA CYS A 401 -1.48 -2.38 8.74
C CYS A 401 -0.32 -2.01 7.80
N ASN A 402 -0.50 -2.31 6.52
CA ASN A 402 0.37 -1.89 5.44
C ASN A 402 -0.35 -0.86 4.55
N ALA A 403 0.30 0.27 4.28
CA ALA A 403 -0.25 1.33 3.43
C ALA A 403 0.67 1.58 2.22
N ALA A 404 0.12 1.53 1.01
CA ALA A 404 0.84 1.93 -0.22
C ALA A 404 0.46 3.37 -0.62
N ARG A 405 -0.80 3.56 -1.01
CA ARG A 405 -1.29 4.81 -1.63
C ARG A 405 -1.22 6.01 -0.69
N ALA A 406 -1.41 5.81 0.62
CA ALA A 406 -1.22 6.89 1.59
C ALA A 406 0.24 7.38 1.62
N PHE A 407 1.23 6.47 1.66
CA PHE A 407 2.64 6.87 1.53
C PHE A 407 2.95 7.48 0.16
N MET A 408 2.29 7.06 -0.92
CA MET A 408 2.40 7.78 -2.21
C MET A 408 1.86 9.22 -2.13
N PHE A 409 0.75 9.45 -1.44
CA PHE A 409 0.23 10.81 -1.19
C PHE A 409 1.19 11.62 -0.31
N ALA A 410 1.82 11.00 0.69
CA ALA A 410 2.87 11.61 1.50
C ALA A 410 4.09 12.03 0.64
N LEU A 411 4.47 11.25 -0.37
CA LEU A 411 5.48 11.67 -1.36
C LEU A 411 4.98 12.84 -2.24
N GLY A 412 3.67 13.01 -2.41
CA GLY A 412 3.06 14.03 -3.25
C GLY A 412 2.41 13.49 -4.53
N CYS A 413 2.01 12.22 -4.58
CA CYS A 413 1.06 11.73 -5.58
C CYS A 413 -0.20 12.59 -5.52
N ILE A 414 -0.74 12.98 -6.69
CA ILE A 414 -1.98 13.76 -6.81
C ILE A 414 -3.13 12.94 -7.39
N GLN A 415 -3.00 11.60 -7.43
CA GLN A 415 -3.96 10.70 -8.05
C GLN A 415 -4.20 11.01 -9.54
N SER A 416 -3.14 11.27 -10.31
CA SER A 416 -3.27 11.55 -11.75
C SER A 416 -3.66 10.33 -12.59
N ARG A 417 -3.52 9.11 -12.05
CA ARG A 417 -3.79 7.82 -12.71
C ARG A 417 -3.03 7.59 -14.03
N THR A 418 -1.90 8.28 -14.20
CA THR A 418 -0.97 8.14 -15.34
C THR A 418 0.26 7.29 -15.01
N CYS A 419 0.15 6.39 -14.03
CA CYS A 419 1.30 5.64 -13.51
C CYS A 419 1.90 4.65 -14.52
N HIS A 420 1.06 4.10 -15.40
CA HIS A 420 1.40 3.03 -16.34
C HIS A 420 2.16 3.55 -17.58
N ASN A 421 1.95 4.80 -18.00
CA ASN A 421 2.49 5.35 -19.24
C ASN A 421 3.75 6.19 -19.05
N ASP A 422 4.35 6.16 -17.87
CA ASP A 422 5.56 6.92 -17.49
C ASP A 422 5.42 8.46 -17.42
N HIS A 423 4.21 9.01 -17.56
CA HIS A 423 3.97 10.46 -17.53
C HIS A 423 3.49 10.99 -16.17
N CYS A 424 3.97 10.41 -15.07
CA CYS A 424 3.60 10.88 -13.72
C CYS A 424 4.01 12.36 -13.54
N PRO A 425 3.07 13.29 -13.25
CA PRO A 425 3.36 14.72 -13.20
C PRO A 425 4.18 15.11 -11.96
N THR A 426 4.13 14.30 -10.90
CA THR A 426 4.81 14.57 -9.63
C THR A 426 6.08 13.76 -9.43
N GLY A 427 6.53 13.01 -10.45
CA GLY A 427 7.79 12.27 -10.37
C GLY A 427 7.75 11.03 -9.47
N VAL A 428 6.59 10.62 -8.95
CA VAL A 428 6.46 9.47 -8.05
C VAL A 428 6.53 8.14 -8.82
N ALA A 429 5.74 8.00 -9.88
CA ALA A 429 5.58 6.74 -10.62
C ALA A 429 6.05 6.87 -12.09
N THR A 430 7.32 7.19 -12.28
CA THR A 430 7.94 7.42 -13.61
C THR A 430 9.43 7.07 -13.59
N GLN A 431 9.98 6.69 -14.73
CA GLN A 431 11.39 6.44 -14.93
C GLN A 431 12.10 7.59 -15.65
N ASP A 432 11.36 8.57 -16.20
CA ASP A 432 11.92 9.82 -16.76
C ASP A 432 12.68 10.65 -15.70
N PRO A 433 14.02 10.77 -15.81
CA PRO A 433 14.83 11.56 -14.88
C PRO A 433 14.44 13.03 -14.84
N LYS A 434 13.90 13.59 -15.93
CA LYS A 434 13.43 14.98 -15.96
C LYS A 434 12.17 15.19 -15.13
N ARG A 435 11.50 14.13 -14.65
CA ARG A 435 10.31 14.22 -13.79
C ARG A 435 10.64 13.86 -12.35
N TRP A 436 11.34 12.75 -12.13
CA TRP A 436 11.59 12.30 -10.77
C TRP A 436 12.69 13.07 -10.06
N ARG A 437 13.63 13.74 -10.76
CA ARG A 437 14.61 14.63 -10.12
C ARG A 437 13.98 15.86 -9.45
N ALA A 438 12.77 16.24 -9.86
CA ALA A 438 12.00 17.30 -9.20
C ALA A 438 11.41 16.84 -7.85
N LEU A 439 11.35 15.53 -7.59
CA LEU A 439 10.99 14.96 -6.30
C LEU A 439 12.21 15.04 -5.38
N ASP A 440 12.23 16.02 -4.49
CA ASP A 440 13.32 16.23 -3.54
C ASP A 440 13.30 15.16 -2.45
N VAL A 441 14.38 14.36 -2.37
CA VAL A 441 14.43 13.18 -1.49
C VAL A 441 14.34 13.57 -0.01
N GLU A 442 15.01 14.63 0.40
CA GLU A 442 15.06 15.06 1.81
C GLU A 442 13.69 15.59 2.29
N ASP A 443 13.07 16.45 1.49
CA ASP A 443 11.70 16.93 1.75
C ASP A 443 10.71 15.76 1.80
N LYS A 444 10.79 14.83 0.83
CA LYS A 444 9.85 13.71 0.76
C LYS A 444 10.07 12.67 1.85
N ALA A 445 11.31 12.43 2.25
CA ALA A 445 11.63 11.56 3.39
C ALA A 445 11.05 12.12 4.69
N THR A 446 11.18 13.44 4.90
CA THR A 446 10.54 14.14 6.03
C THR A 446 9.03 13.99 6.00
N ARG A 447 8.42 14.10 4.81
CA ARG A 447 6.96 13.93 4.66
C ARG A 447 6.48 12.51 4.94
N VAL A 448 7.23 11.50 4.49
CA VAL A 448 6.98 10.08 4.77
C VAL A 448 7.05 9.81 6.28
N PHE A 449 8.13 10.29 6.94
CA PHE A 449 8.30 10.20 8.39
C PHE A 449 7.14 10.87 9.13
N ASN A 450 6.82 12.13 8.81
CA ASN A 450 5.77 12.89 9.48
C ASN A 450 4.38 12.23 9.31
N TYR A 451 4.06 11.73 8.11
CA TYR A 451 2.80 11.04 7.89
C TYR A 451 2.64 9.82 8.83
N HIS A 452 3.70 9.01 8.94
CA HIS A 452 3.70 7.87 9.86
C HIS A 452 3.54 8.33 11.31
N GLN A 453 4.41 9.23 11.80
CA GLN A 453 4.39 9.67 13.19
C GLN A 453 3.05 10.31 13.58
N ASN A 454 2.52 11.21 12.75
CA ASN A 454 1.28 11.91 13.05
C ASN A 454 0.07 10.98 12.97
N THR A 455 0.10 9.96 12.12
CA THR A 455 -0.96 8.93 12.09
C THR A 455 -0.92 8.07 13.35
N LEU A 456 0.26 7.69 13.84
CA LEU A 456 0.37 6.93 15.09
C LEU A 456 0.03 7.76 16.33
N ARG A 457 0.34 9.06 16.36
CA ARG A 457 -0.15 9.97 17.43
C ARG A 457 -1.67 10.05 17.43
N ALA A 458 -2.29 10.23 16.27
CA ALA A 458 -3.74 10.22 16.16
C ALA A 458 -4.35 8.86 16.57
N LEU A 459 -3.69 7.74 16.27
CA LEU A 459 -4.10 6.41 16.73
C LEU A 459 -4.03 6.32 18.26
N ARG A 460 -2.92 6.76 18.86
CA ARG A 460 -2.75 6.82 20.32
C ARG A 460 -3.85 7.65 20.98
N ASP A 461 -4.16 8.82 20.43
CA ASP A 461 -5.18 9.71 20.98
C ASP A 461 -6.59 9.09 20.84
N LEU A 462 -6.86 8.40 19.72
CA LEU A 462 -8.11 7.67 19.51
C LEU A 462 -8.27 6.48 20.47
N LEU A 463 -7.21 5.71 20.70
CA LEU A 463 -7.19 4.64 21.71
C LEU A 463 -7.40 5.19 23.11
N GLY A 464 -6.72 6.29 23.46
CA GLY A 464 -6.87 6.96 24.73
C GLY A 464 -8.30 7.45 24.99
N ALA A 465 -8.94 8.03 23.96
CA ALA A 465 -10.35 8.41 24.01
C ALA A 465 -11.28 7.22 24.25
N ALA A 466 -10.94 6.04 23.71
CA ALA A 466 -11.65 4.78 23.97
C ALA A 466 -11.28 4.13 25.32
N GLY A 467 -10.40 4.74 26.12
CA GLY A 467 -9.96 4.21 27.41
C GLY A 467 -8.87 3.13 27.31
N LEU A 468 -8.17 3.05 26.18
CA LEU A 468 -7.14 2.07 25.88
C LEU A 468 -5.74 2.71 25.84
N GLU A 469 -4.71 1.93 26.17
CA GLU A 469 -3.31 2.37 26.21
C GLU A 469 -2.46 1.73 25.10
N HIS A 470 -2.90 0.60 24.54
CA HIS A 470 -2.17 -0.12 23.50
C HIS A 470 -3.12 -0.70 22.44
N PRO A 471 -2.73 -0.74 21.14
CA PRO A 471 -3.58 -1.31 20.09
C PRO A 471 -3.95 -2.79 20.32
N SER A 472 -3.18 -3.56 21.08
CA SER A 472 -3.55 -4.95 21.41
C SER A 472 -4.78 -5.07 22.31
N GLN A 473 -5.25 -3.97 22.91
CA GLN A 473 -6.45 -3.93 23.72
C GLN A 473 -7.70 -3.60 22.90
N ILE A 474 -7.54 -3.15 21.65
CA ILE A 474 -8.69 -2.85 20.81
C ILE A 474 -9.29 -4.14 20.26
N GLY A 475 -10.55 -4.37 20.61
CA GLY A 475 -11.36 -5.48 20.12
C GLY A 475 -12.52 -5.01 19.23
N PRO A 476 -13.18 -5.95 18.53
CA PRO A 476 -14.28 -5.67 17.60
C PRO A 476 -15.52 -5.05 18.28
N GLU A 477 -15.63 -5.13 19.60
CA GLU A 477 -16.65 -4.46 20.41
C GLU A 477 -16.50 -2.94 20.47
N HIS A 478 -15.30 -2.42 20.22
CA HIS A 478 -15.02 -0.97 20.28
C HIS A 478 -15.47 -0.22 19.03
N ILE A 479 -15.61 -0.91 17.90
CA ILE A 479 -15.99 -0.31 16.62
C ILE A 479 -17.46 -0.60 16.35
N LEU A 480 -18.22 0.47 16.16
CA LEU A 480 -19.65 0.45 15.96
C LEU A 480 -19.95 0.82 14.52
N ARG A 481 -20.95 0.18 13.93
CA ARG A 481 -21.42 0.47 12.58
C ARG A 481 -22.93 0.56 12.55
N ARG A 482 -23.43 1.54 11.81
CA ARG A 482 -24.85 1.64 11.46
C ARG A 482 -25.14 0.69 10.31
N VAL A 483 -26.04 -0.28 10.53
CA VAL A 483 -26.47 -1.25 9.50
C VAL A 483 -27.81 -0.91 8.87
N SER A 484 -28.62 -0.12 9.56
CA SER A 484 -29.86 0.43 9.03
C SER A 484 -30.18 1.76 9.73
N PRO A 485 -31.19 2.53 9.28
CA PRO A 485 -31.57 3.78 9.93
C PRO A 485 -31.86 3.64 11.44
N THR A 486 -32.33 2.47 11.87
CA THR A 486 -32.74 2.20 13.26
C THR A 486 -31.81 1.24 14.00
N GLU A 487 -30.81 0.66 13.33
CA GLU A 487 -29.99 -0.40 13.91
C GLU A 487 -28.49 -0.09 13.85
N VAL A 488 -27.86 -0.20 15.01
CA VAL A 488 -26.42 -0.06 15.23
C VAL A 488 -25.92 -1.34 15.88
N ARG A 489 -24.80 -1.86 15.39
CA ARG A 489 -24.14 -3.04 15.96
C ARG A 489 -22.65 -2.81 16.06
N SER A 490 -22.01 -3.44 17.05
CA SER A 490 -20.55 -3.53 17.07
C SER A 490 -20.05 -4.52 16.03
N LEU A 491 -18.79 -4.40 15.61
CA LEU A 491 -18.18 -5.40 14.73
C LEU A 491 -18.20 -6.80 15.36
N ALA A 492 -18.12 -6.87 16.70
CA ALA A 492 -18.24 -8.13 17.45
C ALA A 492 -19.60 -8.83 17.24
N SER A 493 -20.67 -8.06 17.05
CA SER A 493 -22.00 -8.59 16.77
C SER A 493 -22.28 -8.77 15.26
N LEU A 494 -21.58 -8.03 14.41
CA LEU A 494 -21.77 -8.08 12.95
C LEU A 494 -21.04 -9.24 12.31
N TYR A 495 -19.78 -9.44 12.71
CA TYR A 495 -18.96 -10.52 12.21
C TYR A 495 -19.02 -11.70 13.15
N ARG A 496 -18.93 -12.91 12.58
CA ARG A 496 -18.81 -14.13 13.36
C ARG A 496 -17.34 -14.39 13.66
N PHE A 497 -16.98 -14.36 14.93
CA PHE A 497 -15.66 -14.75 15.41
C PHE A 497 -15.67 -16.23 15.81
N VAL A 498 -14.72 -16.99 15.27
CA VAL A 498 -14.53 -18.42 15.57
C VAL A 498 -13.79 -18.55 16.90
N LYS A 499 -14.14 -19.55 17.71
CA LYS A 499 -13.48 -19.81 19.00
C LYS A 499 -12.09 -20.43 18.78
N PRO A 500 -11.14 -20.24 19.71
CA PRO A 500 -9.88 -21.00 19.70
C PRO A 500 -10.14 -22.51 19.62
N GLY A 501 -9.38 -23.22 18.78
CA GLY A 501 -9.46 -24.66 18.57
C GLY A 501 -10.74 -25.18 17.88
N GLU A 502 -11.69 -24.31 17.55
CA GLU A 502 -13.00 -24.71 17.03
C GLU A 502 -12.92 -25.67 15.84
N LEU A 503 -12.04 -25.35 14.86
CA LEU A 503 -11.86 -26.11 13.62
C LEU A 503 -11.12 -27.44 13.78
N LEU A 504 -10.53 -27.71 14.95
CA LEU A 504 -9.88 -28.98 15.25
C LEU A 504 -10.92 -30.08 15.49
N ASP A 505 -12.01 -29.74 16.17
CA ASP A 505 -13.05 -30.70 16.56
C ASP A 505 -14.33 -30.55 15.73
N HIS A 506 -14.68 -29.33 15.32
CA HIS A 506 -15.94 -29.07 14.64
C HIS A 506 -15.87 -27.98 13.56
N ILE A 507 -16.73 -28.09 12.55
CA ILE A 507 -16.80 -27.05 11.51
C ILE A 507 -17.70 -25.91 12.04
N PRO A 508 -17.21 -24.65 12.12
CA PRO A 508 -18.03 -23.51 12.52
C PRO A 508 -19.25 -23.36 11.61
N GLU A 509 -20.40 -22.91 12.13
CA GLU A 509 -21.63 -22.81 11.33
C GLU A 509 -21.55 -21.77 10.19
N HIS A 510 -20.48 -20.96 10.15
CA HIS A 510 -20.24 -20.01 9.09
C HIS A 510 -20.24 -20.72 7.71
N ARG A 511 -21.10 -20.25 6.80
CA ARG A 511 -21.43 -20.95 5.54
C ARG A 511 -20.22 -21.31 4.69
N VAL A 512 -19.22 -20.43 4.62
CA VAL A 512 -17.99 -20.68 3.85
C VAL A 512 -17.21 -21.89 4.41
N PHE A 513 -17.11 -22.02 5.73
CA PHE A 513 -16.44 -23.17 6.36
C PHE A 513 -17.23 -24.45 6.11
N GLN A 514 -18.54 -24.43 6.37
CA GLN A 514 -19.44 -25.57 6.11
C GLN A 514 -19.36 -26.08 4.66
N GLN A 515 -19.26 -25.16 3.70
CA GLN A 515 -19.26 -25.50 2.29
C GLN A 515 -17.90 -26.03 1.81
N PHE A 516 -16.80 -25.40 2.22
CA PHE A 516 -15.50 -25.63 1.59
C PHE A 516 -14.47 -26.32 2.49
N TRP A 517 -14.52 -26.18 3.83
CA TRP A 517 -13.48 -26.68 4.74
C TRP A 517 -13.23 -28.18 4.56
N ALA A 518 -14.26 -29.01 4.70
CA ALA A 518 -14.13 -30.47 4.62
C ALA A 518 -13.51 -30.95 3.30
N GLN A 519 -13.86 -30.30 2.19
CA GLN A 519 -13.47 -30.73 0.84
C GLN A 519 -12.16 -30.10 0.34
N SER A 520 -11.61 -29.13 1.08
CA SER A 520 -10.33 -28.50 0.75
C SER A 520 -9.18 -29.47 1.00
N ARG A 521 -8.10 -29.36 0.22
CA ARG A 521 -7.00 -30.32 0.20
C ARG A 521 -5.66 -29.63 0.41
N SER A 522 -4.80 -30.21 1.24
CA SER A 522 -3.42 -29.76 1.49
C SER A 522 -2.48 -30.04 0.31
N ASP A 523 -2.82 -31.03 -0.52
CA ASP A 523 -2.05 -31.49 -1.66
C ASP A 523 -2.54 -30.91 -3.01
N SER A 524 -3.53 -30.00 -3.02
CA SER A 524 -4.02 -29.41 -4.27
C SER A 524 -4.75 -28.07 -4.07
N PHE A 525 -4.45 -27.10 -4.94
CA PHE A 525 -5.23 -25.85 -5.06
C PHE A 525 -6.49 -26.01 -5.93
N HIS A 526 -6.69 -27.17 -6.57
CA HIS A 526 -7.81 -27.35 -7.50
C HIS A 526 -9.17 -27.31 -6.79
N ALA A 527 -10.19 -26.95 -7.57
CA ALA A 527 -11.56 -26.92 -7.09
C ALA A 527 -11.98 -28.29 -6.51
N PRO A 528 -12.65 -28.32 -5.34
CA PRO A 528 -13.15 -29.57 -4.76
C PRO A 528 -14.12 -30.29 -5.69
N VAL A 529 -14.26 -31.61 -5.50
CA VAL A 529 -15.06 -32.50 -6.37
C VAL A 529 -16.48 -31.97 -6.60
N ARG A 530 -17.17 -31.50 -5.55
CA ARG A 530 -18.52 -30.94 -5.68
C ARG A 530 -18.58 -29.70 -6.58
N VAL A 531 -17.55 -28.84 -6.51
CA VAL A 531 -17.44 -27.65 -7.35
C VAL A 531 -17.08 -28.03 -8.78
N ALA A 532 -16.24 -29.05 -8.97
CA ALA A 532 -15.89 -29.59 -10.28
C ALA A 532 -17.11 -30.22 -10.99
N ALA A 533 -17.93 -30.99 -10.26
CA ALA A 533 -19.14 -31.62 -10.79
C ALA A 533 -20.15 -30.61 -11.37
N MET A 534 -20.31 -29.44 -10.75
CA MET A 534 -21.15 -28.36 -11.29
C MET A 534 -20.65 -27.83 -12.66
N ARG A 535 -19.36 -27.97 -12.96
CA ARG A 535 -18.79 -27.58 -14.26
C ARG A 535 -19.04 -28.65 -15.32
N GLU A 536 -18.97 -29.92 -14.92
CA GLU A 536 -19.31 -31.05 -15.79
C GLU A 536 -20.78 -31.00 -16.21
N ALA A 537 -21.67 -30.65 -15.28
CA ALA A 537 -23.10 -30.46 -15.57
C ALA A 537 -23.42 -29.31 -16.55
N LYS A 538 -22.46 -28.45 -16.90
CA LYS A 538 -22.63 -27.44 -17.98
C LYS A 538 -22.22 -27.96 -19.36
N ARG A 539 -21.47 -29.06 -19.41
CA ARG A 539 -20.97 -29.66 -20.65
C ARG A 539 -21.98 -30.63 -21.26
N HIS A 540 -22.95 -31.04 -20.46
CA HIS A 540 -24.16 -31.77 -20.83
C HIS A 540 -25.35 -30.84 -20.70
#